data_AF-A0A951Q2K3-F1
#
_entry.id   AF-A0A951Q2K3-F1
#
_cell.length_a   1.000
_cell.length_b   1.000
_cell.length_c   1.000
_cell.angle_alpha   90.00
_cell.angle_beta   90.00
_cell.angle_gamma   90.00
#
_symmetry.space_group_name_H-M   'P 1'
#
loop_
_entity.id
_entity.type
_entity.pdbx_description
1 polymer ?
#
loop_
_entity_poly.entity_id
_entity_poly.type
_entity_poly.pdbx_seq_one_letter_code
_entity_poly.pdbx_strand_id
1 'polypeptide(L)' 'MLDWWEKNFATLELGDRRLNERAMLIGYALSQGFGKALSEIFNSGTMLKRAYEFLPTQKYNFPA' A
#
# COMPACT_ATOMS: atom_id res chain seq x y z
N MET A 1 10.67 -17.39 1.78
CA MET A 1 9.35 -17.24 1.16
C MET A 1 8.94 -15.80 1.42
N LEU A 2 8.63 -14.99 0.40
CA LEU A 2 8.28 -13.57 0.61
C LEU A 2 6.97 -13.46 1.40
N ASP A 3 6.88 -12.46 2.28
CA ASP A 3 5.67 -12.16 3.05
C ASP A 3 4.54 -11.72 2.12
N TRP A 4 3.28 -11.83 2.58
CA TRP A 4 2.11 -11.44 1.78
C TRP A 4 2.24 -10.01 1.25
N TRP A 5 2.62 -9.05 2.09
CA TRP A 5 2.69 -7.65 1.68
C TRP A 5 3.84 -7.40 0.70
N GLU A 6 4.97 -8.11 0.84
CA GLU A 6 6.11 -7.98 -0.07
C GLU A 6 5.70 -8.38 -1.49
N LYS A 7 4.99 -9.50 -1.63
CA LYS A 7 4.50 -10.00 -2.93
C LYS A 7 3.46 -9.09 -3.59
N ASN A 8 2.69 -8.35 -2.81
CA ASN A 8 1.58 -7.54 -3.32
C ASN A 8 1.96 -6.07 -3.51
N PHE A 9 2.95 -5.57 -2.78
CA PHE A 9 3.29 -4.14 -2.75
C PHE A 9 4.76 -3.83 -3.04
N ALA A 10 5.71 -4.63 -2.54
CA ALA A 10 7.13 -4.36 -2.71
C ALA A 10 7.64 -4.72 -4.13
N THR A 11 6.97 -5.67 -4.80
CA THR A 11 7.30 -6.10 -6.16
C THR A 11 6.55 -5.33 -7.26
N LEU A 12 5.80 -4.27 -6.90
CA LEU A 12 5.08 -3.46 -7.89
C LEU A 12 6.06 -2.60 -8.70
N GLU A 13 5.98 -2.69 -10.03
CA GLU A 13 6.74 -1.86 -10.97
C GLU A 13 5.85 -0.75 -11.53
N LEU A 14 5.61 0.30 -10.75
CA LEU A 14 4.68 1.38 -11.08
C LEU A 14 5.25 2.41 -12.08
N GLY A 15 6.43 2.15 -12.65
CA GLY A 15 7.14 3.07 -13.55
C GLY A 15 7.70 4.34 -12.89
N ASP A 16 7.50 4.51 -11.59
CA ASP A 16 8.03 5.63 -10.79
C ASP A 16 8.57 5.12 -9.44
N ARG A 17 9.84 5.42 -9.16
CA ARG A 17 10.53 4.97 -7.94
C ARG A 17 9.82 5.42 -6.66
N ARG A 18 9.35 6.67 -6.61
CA ARG A 18 8.67 7.24 -5.43
C ARG A 18 7.30 6.59 -5.22
N LEU A 19 6.63 6.19 -6.30
CA LEU A 19 5.39 5.42 -6.20
C LEU A 19 5.68 4.01 -5.68
N ASN A 20 6.73 3.33 -6.17
CA ASN A 20 7.11 1.99 -5.70
C ASN A 20 7.47 2.00 -4.20
N GLU A 21 8.29 2.95 -3.76
CA GLU A 21 8.65 3.13 -2.35
C GLU A 21 7.41 3.36 -1.48
N ARG A 22 6.44 4.14 -1.99
CA ARG A 22 5.19 4.39 -1.27
C ARG A 22 4.31 3.15 -1.20
N ALA A 23 4.21 2.38 -2.27
CA ALA A 23 3.48 1.13 -2.29
C ALA A 23 4.02 0.17 -1.22
N MET A 24 5.35 0.01 -1.17
CA MET A 24 6.05 -0.78 -0.16
C MET A 24 5.69 -0.34 1.27
N LEU A 25 5.79 0.96 1.57
CA LEU A 25 5.47 1.49 2.90
C LEU A 25 4.00 1.28 3.28
N ILE A 26 3.07 1.45 2.34
CA ILE A 26 1.65 1.21 2.55
C ILE A 26 1.40 -0.28 2.83
N GLY A 27 1.94 -1.18 2.00
CA GLY A 27 1.78 -2.63 2.16
C GLY A 27 2.31 -3.13 3.50
N TYR A 28 3.50 -2.66 3.90
CA TYR A 28 4.07 -3.00 5.20
C TYR A 28 3.17 -2.53 6.35
N ALA A 29 2.72 -1.28 6.33
CA ALA A 29 1.84 -0.76 7.39
C ALA A 29 0.51 -1.53 7.48
N LEU A 30 -0.09 -1.88 6.34
CA LEU A 30 -1.30 -2.71 6.29
C LEU A 30 -1.08 -4.09 6.91
N SER A 31 0.08 -4.71 6.67
CA SER A 31 0.42 -6.02 7.23
C SER A 31 0.45 -6.04 8.76
N GLN A 32 0.81 -4.91 9.37
CA GLN A 32 0.87 -4.76 10.84
C GLN A 32 -0.51 -4.48 11.45
N GLY A 33 -1.50 -4.14 10.62
CA GLY A 33 -2.80 -3.62 11.03
C GLY A 33 -3.99 -4.35 10.44
N PHE A 34 -3.86 -5.64 10.14
CA PHE A 34 -4.97 -6.41 9.56
C PHE A 34 -6.26 -6.30 10.40
N GLY A 35 -7.37 -6.06 9.71
CA GLY A 35 -8.69 -5.90 10.33
C GLY A 35 -8.93 -4.53 11.01
N LYS A 36 -7.94 -3.63 10.99
CA LYS A 36 -8.07 -2.27 11.53
C LYS A 36 -8.44 -1.27 10.43
N ALA A 37 -9.05 -0.16 10.83
CA ALA A 37 -9.32 0.94 9.91
C ALA A 37 -8.02 1.60 9.46
N LEU A 38 -7.98 2.14 8.23
CA LEU A 38 -6.80 2.85 7.71
C LEU A 38 -6.35 4.00 8.62
N SER A 39 -7.31 4.70 9.25
CA SER A 39 -7.02 5.77 10.21
C SER A 39 -6.34 5.28 11.49
N GLU A 40 -6.50 4.00 11.84
CA GLU A 40 -5.83 3.36 12.99
C GLU A 40 -4.43 2.84 12.63
N ILE A 41 -4.20 2.58 11.34
CA ILE A 41 -2.91 2.11 10.81
C ILE A 41 -1.99 3.31 10.52
N PHE A 42 -2.54 4.38 9.94
CA PHE A 42 -1.80 5.57 9.54
C PHE A 42 -2.12 6.77 10.43
N ASN A 43 -1.29 6.97 11.46
CA ASN A 43 -1.43 8.07 12.42
C ASN A 43 -1.09 9.46 11.84
N SER A 44 -0.50 9.52 10.64
CA SER A 44 -0.21 10.77 9.93
C SER A 44 -1.28 11.03 8.87
N GLY A 45 -1.94 12.19 8.93
CA GLY A 45 -2.93 12.59 7.94
C GLY A 45 -2.39 12.58 6.50
N THR A 46 -1.10 12.88 6.30
CA THR A 46 -0.46 12.82 4.99
C THR A 46 -0.34 11.39 4.47
N MET A 47 0.04 10.43 5.32
CA MET A 47 0.15 9.01 4.92
C MET A 47 -1.23 8.39 4.74
N LEU A 48 -2.18 8.74 5.60
CA LEU A 48 -3.57 8.31 5.47
C LEU A 48 -4.16 8.77 4.14
N LYS A 49 -4.04 10.06 3.79
CA LYS A 49 -4.48 10.59 2.50
C LYS A 49 -3.82 9.86 1.33
N ARG A 50 -2.50 9.65 1.39
CA ARG A 50 -1.75 8.94 0.35
C ARG A 50 -2.16 7.48 0.20
N ALA A 51 -2.50 6.79 1.29
CA ALA A 51 -3.05 5.44 1.24
C ALA A 51 -4.41 5.43 0.53
N TYR A 52 -5.29 6.39 0.86
CA TYR A 52 -6.55 6.57 0.16
C TYR A 52 -6.41 6.99 -1.30
N GLU A 53 -5.35 7.69 -1.69
CA GLU A 53 -5.08 7.99 -3.11
C GLU A 53 -4.56 6.74 -3.84
N PHE A 54 -3.71 5.94 -3.17
CA PHE A 54 -3.03 4.80 -3.75
C PHE A 54 -3.94 3.57 -3.95
N LEU A 55 -4.67 3.16 -2.91
CA LEU A 55 -5.49 1.94 -2.93
C LEU A 55 -6.59 1.92 -4.02
N PRO A 56 -7.30 3.03 -4.31
CA PRO A 56 -8.27 3.09 -5.41
C PRO A 56 -7.65 3.47 -6.74
N THR A 57 -6.31 3.52 -6.89
CA THR A 57 -5.67 3.78 -8.18
C THR A 57 -5.94 2.60 -9.12
N GLN A 58 -7.04 2.71 -9.87
CA GLN A 58 -7.63 1.72 -10.78
C GLN A 58 -6.74 1.37 -12.01
N LYS A 59 -5.49 1.84 -12.05
CA LYS A 59 -4.52 1.43 -13.09
C LYS A 59 -4.00 0.00 -12.90
N TYR A 60 -4.31 -0.62 -11.77
CA TYR A 60 -4.09 -2.04 -11.56
C TYR A 60 -5.45 -2.71 -11.57
N ASN A 61 -5.80 -3.32 -12.70
CA ASN A 61 -6.83 -4.35 -12.74
C ASN A 61 -6.40 -5.41 -11.72
N PHE A 62 -6.92 -5.35 -10.50
CA PHE A 62 -6.92 -6.52 -9.65
C PHE A 62 -7.77 -7.55 -10.41
N PRO A 63 -7.20 -8.67 -10.87
CA PRO A 63 -8.01 -9.71 -11.48
C PRO A 63 -9.08 -10.12 -10.46
N ALA A 64 -10.34 -10.09 -10.92
CA ALA A 64 -11.50 -10.53 -10.15
C ALA A 64 -11.40 -12.03 -9.81
#